data_AF-A0A183FJ07-F1
#
_entry.id   AF-A0A183FJ07-F1
#
_cell.length_a   1.000
_cell.length_b   1.000
_cell.length_c   1.000
_cell.angle_alpha   90.00
_cell.angle_beta   90.00
_cell.angle_gamma   90.00
#
_symmetry.space_group_name_H-M   'P 1'
#
loop_
_entity.id
_entity.type
_entity.pdbx_description
1 polymer ?
#
loop_
_entity_poly.entity_id
_entity_poly.type
_entity_poly.pdbx_seq_one_letter_code
_entity_poly.pdbx_strand_id
1 'polypeptide(L)'
;MLSSDNDGYNLRNAPSFSNINLALTVAVVVLALFYMLLLGRASEERQLSEESLRAKLVDYEKRLAESASKFDTLSDEEFGMLLFLGRQWITMKQKSPAFLVIVGARSEELAIAISDVFRASFMDVEPLTTFNLTSESSRVELHNQISRAAASAVPFAVLNGIDHLYWDAPLVLHALADYSSSEYCNALLLLTITKDFPGTRKECEKSMME
;
A
#
# COMPACT_ATOMS: atom_id res chain seq x y z
N MET A 1 -48.30 -32.66 81.98
CA MET A 1 -47.93 -33.41 80.75
C MET A 1 -48.02 -32.39 79.61
N LEU A 2 -46.88 -31.81 79.19
CA LEU A 2 -46.10 -32.14 77.97
C LEU A 2 -46.98 -31.95 76.71
N SER A 3 -46.68 -31.15 75.68
CA SER A 3 -45.42 -30.79 74.98
C SER A 3 -45.75 -29.56 74.09
N SER A 4 -45.02 -28.44 74.09
CA SER A 4 -43.84 -28.10 73.25
C SER A 4 -43.99 -28.38 71.74
N ASP A 5 -44.05 -27.29 70.96
CA ASP A 5 -43.60 -27.06 69.56
C ASP A 5 -43.66 -25.53 69.38
N ASN A 6 -42.61 -24.70 69.26
CA ASN A 6 -41.29 -24.71 68.61
C ASN A 6 -41.30 -24.62 67.08
N ASP A 7 -41.73 -23.46 66.56
CA ASP A 7 -41.38 -23.02 65.20
C ASP A 7 -40.33 -21.90 65.27
N GLY A 8 -39.07 -22.31 65.10
CA GLY A 8 -37.91 -21.45 64.97
C GLY A 8 -37.83 -20.81 63.58
N TYR A 9 -37.76 -19.49 63.55
CA TYR A 9 -37.47 -18.68 62.37
C TYR A 9 -36.06 -18.98 61.83
N ASN A 10 -35.96 -19.66 60.69
CA ASN A 10 -34.72 -19.73 59.90
C ASN A 10 -34.67 -18.55 58.91
N LEU A 11 -34.15 -17.41 59.35
CA LEU A 11 -33.68 -16.35 58.45
C LEU A 11 -32.34 -16.77 57.83
N ARG A 12 -32.43 -17.43 56.68
CA ARG A 12 -31.29 -17.69 55.80
C ARG A 12 -30.62 -16.37 55.40
N ASN A 13 -29.34 -16.27 55.73
CA ASN A 13 -28.29 -15.41 55.17
C ASN A 13 -28.70 -14.63 53.91
N ALA A 14 -29.08 -13.36 54.08
CA ALA A 14 -29.07 -12.40 52.99
C ALA A 14 -27.60 -12.07 52.65
N PRO A 15 -27.15 -12.22 51.40
CA PRO A 15 -25.82 -11.77 51.01
C PRO A 15 -25.74 -10.24 51.19
N SER A 16 -24.75 -9.81 51.98
CA SER A 16 -24.40 -8.41 52.20
C SER A 16 -24.19 -7.67 50.88
N PHE A 17 -25.08 -6.73 50.56
CA PHE A 17 -24.99 -5.82 49.40
C PHE A 17 -23.65 -5.07 49.30
N SER A 18 -22.91 -4.95 50.41
CA SER A 18 -21.58 -4.33 50.47
C SER A 18 -20.54 -5.05 49.60
N ASN A 19 -20.56 -6.39 49.61
CA ASN A 19 -19.58 -7.21 48.88
C ASN A 19 -19.78 -7.14 47.36
N ILE A 20 -21.03 -6.96 46.91
CA ILE A 20 -21.38 -6.85 45.50
C ILE A 20 -20.91 -5.49 44.95
N ASN A 21 -21.17 -4.41 45.68
CA ASN A 21 -20.71 -3.06 45.28
C ASN A 21 -19.18 -2.97 45.25
N LEU A 22 -18.50 -3.56 46.22
CA LEU A 22 -17.03 -3.60 46.24
C LEU A 22 -16.48 -4.38 45.03
N ALA A 23 -17.02 -5.57 44.75
CA ALA A 23 -16.60 -6.39 43.61
C ALA A 23 -16.83 -5.66 42.27
N LEU A 24 -17.95 -4.95 42.13
CA LEU A 24 -18.27 -4.17 40.93
C LEU A 24 -17.29 -2.99 40.74
N THR A 25 -16.94 -2.31 41.83
CA THR A 25 -15.99 -1.18 41.80
C THR A 25 -14.59 -1.66 41.41
N VAL A 26 -14.14 -2.77 41.97
CA VAL A 26 -12.85 -3.40 41.61
C VAL A 26 -12.85 -3.81 40.15
N ALA A 27 -13.93 -4.44 39.66
CA ALA A 27 -14.04 -4.84 38.26
C ALA A 27 -13.96 -3.65 37.30
N VAL A 28 -14.63 -2.53 37.61
CA VAL A 28 -14.56 -1.30 36.80
C VAL A 28 -13.16 -0.71 36.78
N VAL A 29 -12.47 -0.65 37.92
CA VAL A 29 -11.09 -0.13 37.99
C VAL A 29 -10.13 -1.02 37.18
N VAL A 30 -10.25 -2.34 37.27
CA VAL A 30 -9.43 -3.27 36.49
C VAL A 30 -9.71 -3.11 34.99
N LEU A 31 -10.98 -2.99 34.58
CA LEU A 31 -11.36 -2.72 33.19
C LEU A 31 -10.80 -1.38 32.68
N ALA A 32 -10.88 -0.33 33.49
CA ALA A 32 -10.34 0.98 33.14
C ALA A 32 -8.81 0.94 32.98
N LEU A 33 -8.10 0.29 33.90
CA LEU A 33 -6.65 0.11 33.80
C LEU A 33 -6.26 -0.73 32.57
N PHE A 34 -7.02 -1.79 32.28
CA PHE A 34 -6.81 -2.61 31.09
C PHE A 34 -7.05 -1.83 29.80
N TYR A 35 -8.10 -1.02 29.73
CA TYR A 35 -8.38 -0.16 28.59
C TYR A 35 -7.30 0.90 28.39
N MET A 36 -6.80 1.51 29.46
CA MET A 36 -5.69 2.48 29.40
C MET A 36 -4.39 1.83 28.92
N LEU A 37 -4.09 0.59 29.32
CA LEU A 37 -2.95 -0.17 28.82
C LEU A 37 -3.08 -0.50 27.32
N LEU A 38 -4.27 -0.87 26.86
CA LEU A 38 -4.54 -1.11 25.44
C LEU A 38 -4.39 0.17 24.60
N LEU A 39 -4.89 1.30 25.09
CA LEU A 39 -4.74 2.59 24.43
C LEU A 39 -3.27 3.04 24.38
N GLY A 40 -2.52 2.85 25.48
CA GLY A 40 -1.09 3.18 25.54
C GLY A 40 -0.27 2.41 24.50
N ARG A 41 -0.48 1.09 24.41
CA ARG A 41 0.18 0.25 23.39
C ARG A 41 -0.17 0.65 21.97
N ALA A 42 -1.45 0.88 21.69
CA ALA A 42 -1.90 1.30 20.37
C ALA A 42 -1.33 2.68 19.96
N SER A 43 -1.13 3.58 20.94
CA SER A 43 -0.50 4.89 20.69
C SER A 43 0.99 4.75 20.36
N GLU A 44 1.71 3.91 21.11
CA GLU A 44 3.15 3.68 20.92
C GLU A 44 3.43 2.98 19.58
N GLU A 45 2.65 1.96 19.21
CA GLU A 45 2.73 1.30 17.90
C GLU A 45 2.46 2.26 16.74
N ARG A 46 1.47 3.16 16.90
CA ARG A 46 1.17 4.18 15.88
C ARG A 46 2.30 5.19 15.73
N GLN A 47 2.87 5.68 16.84
CA GLN A 47 3.99 6.62 16.80
C GLN A 47 5.23 5.99 16.15
N LEU A 48 5.56 4.75 16.51
CA LEU A 48 6.70 4.03 15.94
C LEU A 48 6.50 3.75 14.44
N SER A 49 5.26 3.50 14.02
CA SER A 49 4.89 3.37 12.61
C SER A 49 4.99 4.69 11.85
N GLU A 50 4.62 5.82 12.47
CA GLU A 50 4.66 7.14 11.84
C GLU A 50 6.09 7.67 11.68
N GLU A 51 6.93 7.50 12.70
CA GLU A 51 8.36 7.85 12.62
C GLU A 51 9.09 7.00 11.58
N SER A 52 8.82 5.69 11.55
CA SER A 52 9.37 4.78 10.54
C SER A 52 8.95 5.19 9.13
N LEU A 53 7.67 5.52 8.92
CA LEU A 53 7.16 5.95 7.62
C LEU A 53 7.77 7.30 7.19
N ARG A 54 7.92 8.25 8.13
CA ARG A 54 8.58 9.53 7.86
C ARG A 54 10.04 9.35 7.48
N ALA A 55 10.77 8.46 8.15
CA ALA A 55 12.15 8.14 7.81
C ALA A 55 12.26 7.53 6.40
N LYS A 56 11.38 6.57 6.04
CA LYS A 56 11.31 5.98 4.70
C LYS A 56 11.01 7.03 3.63
N LEU A 57 10.12 7.98 3.90
CA LEU A 57 9.82 9.09 2.99
C LEU A 57 11.03 10.00 2.76
N VAL A 58 11.73 10.40 3.81
CA VAL A 58 12.94 11.23 3.68
C VAL A 58 14.03 10.51 2.89
N ASP A 59 14.22 9.21 3.14
CA ASP A 59 15.16 8.38 2.39
C ASP A 59 14.77 8.28 0.91
N TYR A 60 13.48 8.09 0.62
CA TYR A 60 12.94 8.09 -0.74
C TYR A 60 13.20 9.39 -1.48
N GLU A 61 12.87 10.55 -0.86
CA GLU A 61 13.06 11.86 -1.49
C GLU A 61 14.53 12.12 -1.82
N LYS A 62 15.42 11.76 -0.90
CA LYS A 62 16.86 11.87 -1.09
C LYS A 62 17.35 10.99 -2.25
N ARG A 63 17.01 9.70 -2.24
CA ARG A 63 17.40 8.75 -3.28
C ARG A 63 16.82 9.11 -4.64
N LEU A 64 15.58 9.61 -4.67
CA LEU A 64 14.95 10.08 -5.89
C LEU A 64 15.72 11.27 -6.47
N ALA A 65 16.10 12.26 -5.65
CA ALA A 65 16.92 13.38 -6.10
C ALA A 65 18.29 12.93 -6.65
N GLU A 66 18.96 12.02 -5.94
CA GLU A 66 20.23 11.42 -6.40
C GLU A 66 20.06 10.67 -7.72
N SER A 67 18.98 9.89 -7.88
CA SER A 67 18.70 9.14 -9.10
C SER A 67 18.32 10.06 -10.27
N ALA A 68 17.45 11.05 -10.03
CA ALA A 68 16.99 12.03 -11.01
C ALA A 68 18.16 12.86 -11.58
N SER A 69 19.18 13.17 -10.77
CA SER A 69 20.37 13.90 -11.23
C SER A 69 21.16 13.20 -12.35
N LYS A 70 20.88 11.92 -12.63
CA LYS A 70 21.49 11.15 -13.75
C LYS A 70 20.73 11.30 -15.08
N PHE A 71 19.59 11.97 -15.05
CA PHE A 71 18.69 12.16 -16.18
C PHE A 71 18.50 13.65 -16.44
N ASP A 72 19.30 14.21 -17.36
CA ASP A 72 19.25 15.62 -17.76
C ASP A 72 17.89 16.02 -18.36
N THR A 73 17.06 15.04 -18.71
CA THR A 73 15.75 15.20 -19.34
C THR A 73 14.59 15.29 -18.35
N LEU A 74 14.82 15.00 -17.06
CA LEU A 74 13.74 15.02 -16.07
C LEU A 74 13.44 16.45 -15.62
N SER A 75 12.26 16.95 -15.95
CA SER A 75 11.78 18.27 -15.53
C SER A 75 11.39 18.31 -14.05
N ASP A 76 11.33 19.53 -13.48
CA ASP A 76 10.84 19.75 -12.11
C ASP A 76 9.42 19.23 -11.89
N GLU A 77 8.58 19.29 -12.94
CA GLU A 77 7.21 18.78 -12.91
C GLU A 77 7.17 17.24 -12.83
N GLU A 78 7.97 16.56 -13.64
CA GLU A 78 8.09 15.09 -13.60
C GLU A 78 8.68 14.62 -12.28
N PHE A 79 9.70 15.32 -11.76
CA PHE A 79 10.25 15.07 -10.43
C PHE A 79 9.18 15.25 -9.34
N GLY A 80 8.39 16.32 -9.41
CA GLY A 80 7.26 16.56 -8.50
C GLY A 80 6.19 15.47 -8.57
N MET A 81 5.91 14.95 -9.76
CA MET A 81 4.98 13.83 -9.97
C MET A 81 5.50 12.54 -9.33
N LEU A 82 6.79 12.24 -9.48
CA LEU A 82 7.42 11.07 -8.84
C LEU A 82 7.36 11.19 -7.32
N LEU A 83 7.72 12.35 -6.76
CA LEU A 83 7.59 12.64 -5.34
C LEU A 83 6.17 12.41 -4.82
N PHE A 84 5.19 12.93 -5.55
CA PHE A 84 3.78 12.76 -5.21
C PHE A 84 3.37 11.28 -5.23
N LEU A 85 3.73 10.55 -6.28
CA LEU A 85 3.42 9.13 -6.44
C LEU A 85 4.01 8.29 -5.30
N GLY A 86 5.29 8.48 -4.98
CA GLY A 86 5.95 7.75 -3.90
C GLY A 86 5.30 8.03 -2.54
N ARG A 87 5.00 9.30 -2.25
CA ARG A 87 4.28 9.69 -1.02
C ARG A 87 2.89 9.05 -0.96
N GLN A 88 2.13 9.11 -2.05
CA GLN A 88 0.78 8.54 -2.09
C GLN A 88 0.79 7.03 -1.91
N TRP A 89 1.68 6.32 -2.60
CA TRP A 89 1.75 4.86 -2.58
C TRP A 89 2.12 4.30 -1.20
N ILE A 90 2.97 5.00 -0.43
CA ILE A 90 3.33 4.56 0.92
C ILE A 90 2.35 5.04 2.00
N THR A 91 1.77 6.24 1.86
CA THR A 91 0.90 6.81 2.90
C THR A 91 -0.55 6.34 2.78
N MET A 92 -1.00 6.03 1.56
CA MET A 92 -2.40 5.72 1.30
C MET A 92 -2.52 4.32 0.71
N LYS A 93 -3.29 3.45 1.36
CA LYS A 93 -3.76 2.21 0.72
C LYS A 93 -4.75 2.58 -0.38
N GLN A 94 -4.26 2.60 -1.61
CA GLN A 94 -5.09 2.88 -2.78
C GLN A 94 -6.10 1.74 -2.98
N LYS A 95 -7.34 2.09 -3.34
CA LYS A 95 -8.38 1.10 -3.67
C LYS A 95 -8.20 0.48 -5.06
N SER A 96 -7.33 1.07 -5.87
CA SER A 96 -7.05 0.69 -7.25
C SER A 96 -5.55 0.73 -7.51
N PRO A 97 -5.06 0.05 -8.56
CA PRO A 97 -3.69 0.17 -9.00
C PRO A 97 -3.38 1.60 -9.47
N ALA A 98 -2.16 2.05 -9.21
CA ALA A 98 -1.56 3.25 -9.77
C ALA A 98 -0.70 2.89 -10.98
N PHE A 99 -0.81 3.66 -12.04
CA PHE A 99 -0.02 3.48 -13.26
C PHE A 99 0.82 4.73 -13.48
N LEU A 100 2.12 4.53 -13.71
CA LEU A 100 3.00 5.58 -14.20
C LEU A 100 3.52 5.19 -15.58
N VAL A 101 3.15 5.96 -16.58
CA VAL A 101 3.62 5.79 -17.95
C VAL A 101 4.87 6.64 -18.14
N ILE A 102 5.96 5.99 -18.55
CA ILE A 102 7.26 6.60 -18.81
C ILE A 102 7.57 6.47 -20.28
N VAL A 103 7.75 7.59 -20.96
CA VAL A 103 7.91 7.65 -22.41
C VAL A 103 9.22 8.33 -22.74
N GLY A 104 9.99 7.76 -23.66
CA GLY A 104 11.22 8.35 -24.14
C GLY A 104 12.28 7.31 -24.50
N ALA A 105 13.38 7.76 -25.11
CA ALA A 105 14.50 6.90 -25.50
C ALA A 105 15.10 6.08 -24.34
N ARG A 106 15.10 6.67 -23.14
CA ARG A 106 15.66 6.10 -21.90
C ARG A 106 14.58 5.71 -20.90
N SER A 107 13.35 5.43 -21.37
CA SER A 107 12.21 5.14 -20.50
C SER A 107 12.43 3.91 -19.62
N GLU A 108 13.00 2.84 -20.19
CA GLU A 108 13.37 1.62 -19.45
C GLU A 108 14.43 1.89 -18.37
N GLU A 109 15.48 2.65 -18.70
CA GLU A 109 16.52 3.02 -17.74
C GLU A 109 15.96 3.86 -16.59
N LEU A 110 15.10 4.83 -16.90
CA LEU A 110 14.44 5.65 -15.90
C LEU A 110 13.49 4.83 -15.03
N ALA A 111 12.72 3.92 -15.63
CA ALA A 111 11.82 3.03 -14.89
C ALA A 111 12.59 2.14 -13.92
N ILE A 112 13.70 1.53 -14.36
CA ILE A 112 14.58 0.74 -13.48
C ILE A 112 15.16 1.61 -12.37
N ALA A 113 15.66 2.80 -12.68
CA ALA A 113 16.24 3.70 -11.70
C ALA A 113 15.22 4.17 -10.64
N ILE A 114 13.98 4.46 -11.04
CA ILE A 114 12.87 4.75 -10.11
C ILE A 114 12.56 3.52 -9.27
N SER A 115 12.49 2.35 -9.91
CA SER A 115 12.18 1.09 -9.22
C SER A 115 13.22 0.75 -8.14
N ASP A 116 14.50 1.01 -8.41
CA ASP A 116 15.57 0.87 -7.43
C ASP A 116 15.42 1.82 -6.25
N VAL A 117 14.97 3.05 -6.49
CA VAL A 117 14.65 4.02 -5.43
C VAL A 117 13.50 3.51 -4.56
N PHE A 118 12.42 3.03 -5.18
CA PHE A 118 11.29 2.44 -4.44
C PHE A 118 11.71 1.21 -3.63
N ARG A 119 12.50 0.31 -4.25
CA ARG A 119 12.98 -0.90 -3.60
C ARG A 119 13.85 -0.58 -2.38
N ALA A 120 14.84 0.29 -2.56
CA ALA A 120 15.77 0.68 -1.50
C ALA A 120 15.07 1.38 -0.33
N SER A 121 14.00 2.13 -0.60
CA SER A 121 13.30 2.91 0.42
C SER A 121 12.21 2.10 1.13
N PHE A 122 11.59 1.12 0.45
CA PHE A 122 10.31 0.57 0.88
C PHE A 122 10.19 -0.96 0.88
N MET A 123 10.98 -1.70 0.09
CA MET A 123 10.65 -3.09 -0.28
C MET A 123 11.61 -4.16 0.27
N ASP A 124 12.41 -3.84 1.28
CA ASP A 124 13.27 -4.77 2.04
C ASP A 124 13.79 -5.98 1.21
N VAL A 125 14.74 -5.73 0.31
CA VAL A 125 15.51 -6.73 -0.49
C VAL A 125 14.70 -7.60 -1.47
N GLU A 126 13.39 -7.38 -1.66
CA GLU A 126 12.64 -8.13 -2.67
C GLU A 126 13.18 -7.87 -4.10
N PRO A 127 13.22 -8.92 -4.96
CA PRO A 127 13.68 -8.76 -6.33
C PRO A 127 12.71 -7.89 -7.12
N LEU A 128 13.26 -7.04 -7.99
CA LEU A 128 12.46 -6.22 -8.87
C LEU A 128 11.68 -7.11 -9.83
N THR A 129 10.36 -6.94 -9.86
CA THR A 129 9.52 -7.63 -10.85
C THR A 129 9.50 -6.81 -12.12
N THR A 130 10.30 -7.21 -13.11
CA THR A 130 10.35 -6.58 -14.43
C THR A 130 9.93 -7.58 -15.51
N PHE A 131 8.99 -7.15 -16.34
CA PHE A 131 8.49 -7.93 -17.48
C PHE A 131 8.86 -7.20 -18.77
N ASN A 132 9.66 -7.85 -19.62
CA ASN A 132 9.96 -7.34 -20.95
C ASN A 132 8.88 -7.83 -21.92
N LEU A 133 8.10 -6.90 -22.43
CA LEU A 133 6.97 -7.18 -23.31
C LEU A 133 7.45 -7.18 -24.75
N THR A 134 6.87 -8.08 -25.54
CA THR A 134 7.17 -8.25 -26.95
C THR A 134 5.87 -8.42 -27.73
N SER A 135 5.95 -8.42 -29.06
CA SER A 135 4.80 -8.73 -29.91
C SER A 135 4.27 -10.16 -29.73
N GLU A 136 5.04 -11.05 -29.13
CA GLU A 136 4.64 -12.44 -28.83
C GLU A 136 3.99 -12.59 -27.45
N SER A 137 4.01 -11.54 -26.62
CA SER A 137 3.41 -11.56 -25.29
C SER A 137 1.89 -11.74 -25.37
N SER A 138 1.42 -12.94 -25.01
CA SER A 138 -0.02 -13.25 -25.03
C SER A 138 -0.78 -12.55 -23.90
N ARG A 139 -2.06 -12.27 -24.15
CA ARG A 139 -3.00 -11.75 -23.16
C ARG A 139 -3.01 -12.54 -21.84
N VAL A 140 -3.03 -13.87 -21.94
CA VAL A 140 -3.12 -14.76 -20.77
C VAL A 140 -1.84 -14.68 -19.94
N GLU A 141 -0.68 -14.72 -20.58
CA GLU A 141 0.61 -14.63 -19.88
C GLU A 141 0.76 -13.26 -19.20
N LEU A 142 0.45 -12.17 -19.91
CA LEU A 142 0.51 -10.82 -19.36
C LEU A 142 -0.41 -10.67 -18.14
N HIS A 143 -1.63 -11.17 -18.23
CA HIS A 143 -2.57 -11.15 -17.10
C HIS A 143 -2.03 -11.93 -15.89
N ASN A 144 -1.50 -13.12 -16.09
CA ASN A 144 -0.93 -13.93 -15.01
C ASN A 144 0.31 -13.29 -14.38
N GLN A 145 1.16 -12.65 -15.17
CA GLN A 145 2.33 -11.91 -14.68
C GLN A 145 1.93 -10.74 -13.80
N ILE A 146 1.00 -9.90 -14.28
CA ILE A 146 0.53 -8.73 -13.52
C ILE A 146 -0.24 -9.17 -12.27
N SER A 147 -1.10 -10.17 -12.38
CA SER A 147 -1.85 -10.72 -11.24
C SER A 147 -0.93 -11.20 -10.12
N ARG A 148 0.15 -11.93 -10.48
CA ARG A 148 1.16 -12.37 -9.51
C ARG A 148 1.90 -11.21 -8.86
N ALA A 149 2.30 -10.22 -9.65
CA ALA A 149 3.00 -9.04 -9.12
C ALA A 149 2.10 -8.24 -8.18
N ALA A 150 0.85 -8.03 -8.57
CA ALA A 150 -0.12 -7.29 -7.79
C ALA A 150 -0.60 -8.02 -6.53
N ALA A 151 -0.52 -9.35 -6.49
CA ALA A 151 -0.84 -10.16 -5.32
C ALA A 151 0.37 -10.40 -4.38
N SER A 152 1.56 -9.89 -4.73
CA SER A 152 2.76 -10.06 -3.92
C SER A 152 2.72 -9.21 -2.64
N ALA A 153 3.65 -9.46 -1.72
CA ALA A 153 3.78 -8.67 -0.49
C ALA A 153 4.04 -7.19 -0.78
N VAL A 154 4.74 -6.92 -1.89
CA VAL A 154 5.05 -5.60 -2.39
C VAL A 154 4.48 -5.47 -3.81
N PRO A 155 3.25 -4.98 -3.97
CA PRO A 155 2.56 -5.01 -5.26
C PRO A 155 3.13 -3.96 -6.22
N PHE A 156 4.25 -4.29 -6.85
CA PHE A 156 5.01 -3.41 -7.73
C PHE A 156 5.55 -4.18 -8.93
N ALA A 157 5.45 -3.61 -10.12
CA ALA A 157 6.12 -4.15 -11.30
C ALA A 157 6.48 -3.09 -12.34
N VAL A 158 7.49 -3.41 -13.14
CA VAL A 158 7.85 -2.69 -14.35
C VAL A 158 7.44 -3.52 -15.56
N LEU A 159 6.66 -2.92 -16.45
CA LEU A 159 6.21 -3.48 -17.72
C LEU A 159 6.93 -2.72 -18.84
N ASN A 160 8.01 -3.31 -19.34
CA ASN A 160 8.86 -2.68 -20.34
C ASN A 160 8.30 -2.91 -21.75
N GLY A 161 8.17 -1.84 -22.54
CA GLY A 161 7.79 -1.94 -23.95
C GLY A 161 6.31 -2.24 -24.17
N ILE A 162 5.41 -1.53 -23.49
CA ILE A 162 3.95 -1.73 -23.66
C ILE A 162 3.49 -1.43 -25.09
N ASP A 163 4.27 -0.63 -25.85
CA ASP A 163 4.06 -0.33 -27.26
C ASP A 163 4.35 -1.51 -28.20
N HIS A 164 5.01 -2.56 -27.71
CA HIS A 164 5.22 -3.80 -28.47
C HIS A 164 4.05 -4.77 -28.39
N LEU A 165 3.12 -4.57 -27.46
CA LEU A 165 1.95 -5.42 -27.31
C LEU A 165 1.07 -5.36 -28.57
N TYR A 166 0.64 -6.51 -29.05
CA TYR A 166 -0.14 -6.63 -30.27
C TYR A 166 -1.46 -7.39 -30.03
N TRP A 167 -2.39 -7.28 -30.99
CA TRP A 167 -3.70 -7.91 -30.94
C TRP A 167 -4.51 -7.55 -29.68
N ASP A 168 -4.83 -8.53 -28.84
CA ASP A 168 -5.72 -8.42 -27.69
C ASP A 168 -4.94 -8.33 -26.37
N ALA A 169 -3.61 -8.40 -26.39
CA ALA A 169 -2.77 -8.26 -25.20
C ALA A 169 -2.92 -6.90 -24.50
N PRO A 170 -3.00 -5.75 -25.20
CA PRO A 170 -3.22 -4.45 -24.54
C PRO A 170 -4.53 -4.38 -23.74
N LEU A 171 -5.53 -5.20 -24.06
CA LEU A 171 -6.81 -5.23 -23.34
C LEU A 171 -6.66 -5.64 -21.87
N VAL A 172 -5.55 -6.31 -21.50
CA VAL A 172 -5.23 -6.59 -20.09
C VAL A 172 -5.05 -5.29 -19.31
N LEU A 173 -4.33 -4.32 -19.89
CA LEU A 173 -4.09 -3.03 -19.25
C LEU A 173 -5.40 -2.26 -19.03
N HIS A 174 -6.33 -2.35 -20.00
CA HIS A 174 -7.67 -1.77 -19.85
C HIS A 174 -8.46 -2.42 -18.70
N ALA A 175 -8.42 -3.76 -18.58
CA ALA A 175 -9.11 -4.46 -17.50
C ALA A 175 -8.56 -4.07 -16.12
N LEU A 176 -7.26 -3.75 -16.02
CA LEU A 176 -6.62 -3.32 -14.76
C LEU A 176 -6.92 -1.87 -14.42
N ALA A 177 -7.12 -1.02 -15.42
CA ALA A 177 -7.46 0.39 -15.23
C ALA A 177 -8.93 0.61 -14.81
N ASP A 178 -9.77 -0.43 -14.90
CA ASP A 178 -11.17 -0.35 -14.48
C ASP A 178 -11.29 -0.36 -12.94
N TYR A 179 -11.53 0.84 -12.40
CA TYR A 179 -11.70 1.10 -10.97
C TYR A 179 -12.83 0.28 -10.32
N SER A 180 -13.81 -0.18 -11.10
CA SER A 180 -14.97 -0.92 -10.57
C SER A 180 -14.71 -2.41 -10.35
N SER A 181 -13.62 -2.94 -10.90
CA SER A 181 -13.31 -4.37 -10.92
C SER A 181 -11.91 -4.73 -10.43
N SER A 182 -11.08 -3.75 -10.03
CA SER A 182 -9.68 -4.04 -9.69
C SER A 182 -9.57 -4.84 -8.39
N GLU A 183 -9.25 -6.13 -8.52
CA GLU A 183 -8.86 -7.03 -7.42
C GLU A 183 -7.54 -6.60 -6.75
N TYR A 184 -6.82 -5.66 -7.37
CA TYR A 184 -5.45 -5.28 -7.06
C TYR A 184 -5.37 -3.93 -6.35
N CYS A 185 -5.71 -3.91 -5.05
CA CYS A 185 -5.53 -2.73 -4.22
C CYS A 185 -4.03 -2.39 -4.08
N ASN A 186 -3.70 -1.10 -4.17
CA ASN A 186 -2.38 -0.58 -3.85
C ASN A 186 -1.22 -1.07 -4.75
N ALA A 187 -1.50 -1.63 -5.93
CA ALA A 187 -0.43 -1.99 -6.86
C ALA A 187 0.15 -0.76 -7.57
N LEU A 188 1.47 -0.71 -7.78
CA LEU A 188 2.14 0.31 -8.58
C LEU A 188 2.78 -0.33 -9.81
N LEU A 189 2.30 0.05 -10.98
CA LEU A 189 2.77 -0.47 -12.27
C LEU A 189 3.47 0.65 -13.04
N LEU A 190 4.76 0.48 -13.31
CA LEU A 190 5.52 1.35 -14.20
C LEU A 190 5.43 0.80 -15.61
N LEU A 191 4.92 1.58 -16.54
CA LEU A 191 4.74 1.21 -17.94
C LEU A 191 5.74 1.98 -18.79
N THR A 192 6.55 1.32 -19.61
CA THR A 192 7.54 2.02 -20.46
C THR A 192 7.17 1.96 -21.93
N ILE A 193 7.44 3.06 -22.63
CA ILE A 193 7.40 3.15 -24.08
C ILE A 193 8.73 3.71 -24.56
N THR A 194 9.46 2.92 -25.34
CA THR A 194 10.77 3.29 -25.86
C THR A 194 10.60 3.92 -27.24
N LYS A 195 10.27 5.22 -27.24
CA LYS A 195 10.06 6.00 -28.46
C LYS A 195 10.64 7.40 -28.28
N ASP A 196 11.36 7.88 -29.29
CA ASP A 196 11.85 9.26 -29.32
C ASP A 196 10.69 10.22 -29.58
N PHE A 197 10.54 11.19 -28.69
CA PHE A 197 9.52 12.22 -28.78
C PHE A 197 10.15 13.62 -28.79
N PRO A 198 10.36 14.20 -29.98
CA PRO A 198 10.71 15.60 -30.10
C PRO A 198 9.43 16.43 -29.95
N GLY A 199 9.10 16.84 -28.73
CA GLY A 199 7.89 17.64 -28.48
C GLY A 199 7.68 17.99 -27.02
N THR A 200 6.65 18.79 -26.77
CA THR A 200 6.15 19.09 -25.44
C THR A 200 5.43 17.89 -24.83
N ARG A 201 5.27 17.87 -23.50
CA ARG A 201 4.48 16.84 -22.79
C ARG A 201 3.10 16.60 -23.42
N LYS A 202 2.39 17.67 -23.79
CA LYS A 202 1.06 17.55 -24.42
C LYS A 202 1.10 16.86 -25.78
N GLU A 203 2.15 17.10 -26.56
CA GLU A 203 2.35 16.43 -27.85
C GLU A 203 2.74 14.96 -27.66
N CYS A 204 3.52 14.67 -26.63
CA CYS A 204 3.82 13.29 -26.22
C CYS A 204 2.54 12.55 -25.82
N GLU A 205 1.74 13.10 -24.90
CA GLU A 205 0.46 12.52 -24.47
C GLU A 205 -0.49 12.33 -25.66
N LYS A 206 -0.59 13.32 -26.55
CA LYS A 206 -1.44 13.22 -27.74
C LYS A 206 -0.96 12.12 -28.70
N SER A 207 0.34 12.02 -28.96
CA SER A 207 0.85 10.99 -29.86
C SER A 207 0.79 9.57 -29.28
N MET A 208 0.59 9.42 -27.97
CA MET A 208 0.26 8.11 -27.39
C MET A 208 -1.18 7.68 -27.62
N MET A 209 -2.08 8.65 -27.86
CA MET A 209 -3.51 8.40 -28.06
C MET A 209 -3.88 8.20 -29.54
N GLU A 210 -2.96 8.54 -30.46
CA GLU A 210 -3.09 8.41 -31.92
C GLU A 210 -2.39 7.15 -32.44
#